data_AF-A0A967G769-F1
#
_entry.id   AF-A0A967G769-F1
#
_cell.length_a   1.000
_cell.length_b   1.000
_cell.length_c   1.000
_cell.angle_alpha   90.00
_cell.angle_beta   90.00
_cell.angle_gamma   90.00
#
_symmetry.space_group_name_H-M   'P 1'
#
loop_
_entity.id
_entity.type
_entity.pdbx_description
1 polymer ?
#
loop_
_entity_poly.entity_id
_entity_poly.type
_entity_poly.pdbx_seq_one_letter_code
_entity_poly.pdbx_strand_id
1 'polypeptide(L)'
;MNARKINLKKIRQEIRRRGLRWSAGKTALIDLPVSELRRKLGWRLPDERTRRRCRQRILRFRRKFAYTSSFDWREYEKADWTTPIRDQGNCGSCVAFGVVATMECQWNIQNNKSNLNADLSEAHLFFCGGSCGCSFGWWVPPALTYAEEHGVSTESCFPYQDHDMPCELCKNWEKKSVRIDKWKEITGVAQRKKSLAKHGPLVGCMDVYEDFTTYTGGVYQHATGERLGGHCISIV
;
A
#
# COMPACT_ATOMS: atom_id res chain seq x y z
N MET A 1 -16.15 -7.70 25.25
CA MET A 1 -15.91 -6.72 24.18
C MET A 1 -17.02 -6.86 23.16
N ASN A 2 -17.77 -5.80 22.85
CA ASN A 2 -18.94 -5.89 21.98
C ASN A 2 -18.54 -6.21 20.53
N ALA A 3 -19.07 -7.31 19.99
CA ALA A 3 -18.91 -7.66 18.59
C ALA A 3 -19.52 -6.56 17.71
N ARG A 4 -18.73 -6.01 16.78
CA ARG A 4 -19.22 -5.12 15.74
C ARG A 4 -20.13 -5.93 14.81
N LYS A 5 -21.41 -5.58 14.74
CA LYS A 5 -22.36 -6.23 13.82
C LYS A 5 -22.54 -5.38 12.57
N ILE A 6 -21.86 -5.76 11.48
CA ILE A 6 -22.03 -5.09 10.19
C ILE A 6 -23.40 -5.42 9.59
N ASN A 7 -24.15 -4.39 9.21
CA ASN A 7 -25.44 -4.53 8.54
C ASN A 7 -25.28 -4.26 7.04
N LEU A 8 -25.01 -5.32 6.26
CA LEU A 8 -24.87 -5.25 4.80
C LEU A 8 -26.10 -4.66 4.11
N LYS A 9 -27.32 -4.89 4.62
CA LYS A 9 -28.55 -4.34 4.05
C LYS A 9 -28.53 -2.82 4.13
N LYS A 10 -28.15 -2.26 5.29
CA LYS A 10 -28.02 -0.82 5.51
C LYS A 10 -26.93 -0.21 4.63
N ILE A 11 -25.76 -0.86 4.53
CA ILE A 11 -24.65 -0.40 3.67
C ILE A 11 -25.10 -0.36 2.20
N ARG A 12 -25.72 -1.43 1.69
CA ARG A 12 -26.23 -1.50 0.31
C ARG A 12 -27.30 -0.45 0.03
N GLN A 13 -28.18 -0.18 0.98
CA GLN A 13 -29.18 0.88 0.86
C GLN A 13 -28.51 2.25 0.75
N GLU A 14 -27.49 2.51 1.56
CA GLU A 14 -26.76 3.78 1.54
C GLU A 14 -25.97 4.00 0.26
N ILE A 15 -25.30 2.95 -0.25
CA ILE A 15 -24.64 2.95 -1.56
C ILE A 15 -25.63 3.37 -2.65
N ARG A 16 -26.81 2.73 -2.70
CA ARG A 16 -27.86 3.04 -3.69
C ARG A 16 -28.40 4.45 -3.53
N ARG A 17 -28.73 4.85 -2.31
CA ARG A 17 -29.28 6.18 -1.98
C ARG A 17 -28.36 7.32 -2.43
N ARG A 18 -27.05 7.12 -2.33
CA ARG A 18 -26.02 8.10 -2.70
C ARG A 18 -25.50 7.94 -4.14
N GLY A 19 -26.00 6.97 -4.91
CA GLY A 19 -25.53 6.71 -6.28
C GLY A 19 -24.05 6.30 -6.36
N LEU A 20 -23.51 5.65 -5.34
CA LEU A 20 -22.11 5.23 -5.29
C LEU A 20 -21.90 4.00 -6.19
N ARG A 21 -20.73 3.91 -6.82
CA ARG A 21 -20.44 2.91 -7.89
C ARG A 21 -19.65 1.70 -7.39
N TRP A 22 -20.02 1.14 -6.24
CA TRP A 22 -19.37 -0.04 -5.67
C TRP A 22 -20.36 -1.00 -5.01
N SER A 23 -19.93 -2.23 -4.77
CA SER A 23 -20.76 -3.30 -4.20
C SER A 23 -20.22 -3.77 -2.86
N ALA A 24 -21.13 -3.93 -1.90
CA ALA A 24 -20.86 -4.50 -0.58
C ALA A 24 -21.35 -5.96 -0.48
N GLY A 25 -20.52 -6.84 0.07
CA GLY A 25 -20.78 -8.27 0.25
C GLY A 25 -20.06 -8.85 1.46
N LYS A 26 -20.19 -10.17 1.64
CA LYS A 26 -19.44 -10.90 2.68
C LYS A 26 -17.98 -11.03 2.24
N THR A 27 -17.08 -10.82 3.17
CA THR A 27 -15.62 -10.95 2.99
C THR A 27 -15.04 -11.65 4.22
N ALA A 28 -13.77 -12.04 4.16
CA ALA A 28 -13.06 -12.56 5.34
C ALA A 28 -12.96 -11.54 6.50
N LEU A 29 -13.16 -10.25 6.24
CA LEU A 29 -12.99 -9.17 7.20
C LEU A 29 -14.29 -8.76 7.91
N ILE A 30 -15.45 -9.24 7.44
CA ILE A 30 -16.75 -8.71 7.86
C ILE A 30 -17.09 -9.02 9.33
N ASP A 31 -16.64 -10.16 9.82
CA ASP A 31 -16.92 -10.67 11.17
C ASP A 31 -15.74 -10.47 12.13
N LEU A 32 -14.63 -9.89 11.66
CA LEU A 32 -13.47 -9.62 12.51
C LEU A 32 -13.79 -8.50 13.53
N PRO A 33 -13.33 -8.63 14.78
CA PRO A 33 -13.42 -7.55 15.76
C PRO A 33 -12.72 -6.28 15.27
N VAL A 34 -13.23 -5.11 15.69
CA VAL A 34 -12.63 -3.81 15.33
C VAL A 34 -11.17 -3.71 15.76
N SER A 35 -10.81 -4.29 16.90
CA SER A 35 -9.42 -4.35 17.38
C SER A 35 -8.50 -5.08 16.41
N GLU A 36 -8.95 -6.21 15.86
CA GLU A 36 -8.20 -6.99 14.87
C GLU A 36 -8.12 -6.26 13.53
N LEU A 37 -9.21 -5.66 13.07
CA LEU A 37 -9.20 -4.83 11.87
C LEU A 37 -8.21 -3.67 12.00
N ARG A 38 -8.16 -3.02 13.16
CA ARG A 38 -7.22 -1.92 13.43
C ARG A 38 -5.77 -2.37 13.46
N ARG A 39 -5.47 -3.61 13.90
CA ARG A 39 -4.12 -4.17 13.84
C ARG A 39 -3.61 -4.32 12.41
N LYS A 40 -4.50 -4.52 11.43
CA LYS A 40 -4.16 -4.56 9.99
C LYS A 40 -3.92 -3.16 9.39
N LEU A 41 -4.17 -2.08 10.14
CA LEU A 41 -4.07 -0.69 9.68
C LEU A 41 -2.84 -0.02 10.28
N GLY A 42 -1.76 -0.05 9.50
CA GLY A 42 -0.44 0.37 9.94
C GLY A 42 -0.01 1.78 9.56
N TRP A 43 -0.69 2.42 8.60
CA TRP A 43 -0.27 3.75 8.17
C TRP A 43 -0.76 4.80 9.14
N ARG A 44 0.19 5.45 9.82
CA ARG A 44 -0.09 6.56 10.73
C ARG A 44 0.47 7.85 10.14
N LEU A 45 -0.41 8.80 9.89
CA LEU A 45 0.01 10.16 9.56
C LEU A 45 0.70 10.76 10.79
N PRO A 46 1.85 11.43 10.63
CA PRO A 46 2.50 12.11 11.75
C PRO A 46 1.64 13.28 12.26
N ASP A 47 2.04 13.83 13.42
CA ASP A 47 1.47 15.06 13.96
C ASP A 47 1.52 16.24 12.97
N GLU A 48 0.69 17.26 13.22
CA GLU A 48 0.58 18.43 12.35
C GLU A 48 1.90 19.18 12.14
N ARG A 49 2.79 19.17 13.14
CA ARG A 49 4.09 19.85 13.09
C ARG A 49 4.98 19.22 12.04
N THR A 50 4.97 17.90 11.95
CA THR A 50 5.72 17.14 10.96
C THR A 50 5.07 17.23 9.58
N ARG A 51 3.73 17.22 9.49
CA ARG A 51 2.99 17.48 8.22
C ARG A 51 3.31 18.85 7.61
N ARG A 52 3.44 19.91 8.42
CA ARG A 52 3.82 21.26 7.94
C ARG A 52 5.24 21.30 7.39
N ARG A 53 6.16 20.46 7.90
CA ARG A 53 7.55 20.40 7.44
C ARG A 53 7.68 19.75 6.05
N CYS A 54 6.86 18.75 5.73
CA CYS A 54 6.82 18.08 4.42
C CYS A 54 6.07 18.87 3.32
N ARG A 55 5.29 19.90 3.67
CA ARG A 55 4.71 20.81 2.67
C ARG A 55 5.76 21.79 2.16
N GLN A 56 6.60 21.37 1.22
CA GLN A 56 7.41 22.31 0.43
C GLN A 56 7.13 22.20 -1.09
N ARG A 57 6.68 23.34 -1.62
CA ARG A 57 6.60 23.81 -3.02
C ARG A 57 5.86 22.91 -4.04
N ILE A 58 4.56 23.19 -4.15
CA ILE A 58 3.75 22.90 -5.34
C ILE A 58 4.17 23.85 -6.47
N LEU A 59 4.91 23.36 -7.47
CA LEU A 59 4.94 24.00 -8.79
C LEU A 59 3.66 23.62 -9.54
N ARG A 60 2.78 24.61 -9.77
CA ARG A 60 1.60 24.48 -10.63
C ARG A 60 2.03 24.31 -12.09
N PHE A 61 2.26 23.07 -12.52
CA PHE A 61 2.33 22.75 -13.95
C PHE A 61 0.93 22.43 -14.47
N ARG A 62 0.28 23.41 -15.13
CA ARG A 62 -0.93 23.19 -15.95
C ARG A 62 -0.54 22.76 -17.38
N ARG A 63 0.21 21.66 -17.53
CA ARG A 63 0.24 20.96 -18.83
C ARG A 63 -0.83 19.87 -18.79
N LYS A 64 -1.86 19.98 -19.64
CA LYS A 64 -2.74 18.86 -19.98
C LYS A 64 -1.84 17.79 -20.60
N PHE A 65 -1.48 16.80 -19.80
CA PHE A 65 -0.81 15.61 -20.32
C PHE A 65 -1.91 14.71 -20.85
N ALA A 66 -1.83 14.33 -22.13
CA ALA A 66 -2.67 13.28 -22.68
C ALA A 66 -2.16 11.95 -22.11
N TYR A 67 -2.89 11.39 -21.18
CA TYR A 67 -2.77 10.00 -20.75
C TYR A 67 -4.03 9.28 -21.25
N THR A 68 -3.91 7.96 -21.47
CA THR A 68 -5.04 7.11 -21.87
C THR A 68 -6.17 7.22 -20.83
N SER A 69 -7.43 7.08 -21.23
CA SER A 69 -8.57 7.15 -20.31
C SER A 69 -8.51 6.11 -19.19
N SER A 70 -7.83 4.99 -19.45
CA SER A 70 -7.51 3.90 -18.52
C SER A 70 -6.06 3.42 -18.72
N PHE A 71 -5.43 2.97 -17.64
CA PHE A 71 -4.10 2.38 -17.65
C PHE A 71 -4.04 1.36 -16.51
N ASP A 72 -3.40 0.20 -16.75
CA ASP A 72 -3.25 -0.88 -15.79
C ASP A 72 -1.95 -1.64 -16.08
N TRP A 73 -1.02 -1.67 -15.13
CA TRP A 73 0.25 -2.41 -15.28
C TRP A 73 0.08 -3.93 -15.36
N ARG A 74 -1.10 -4.46 -15.02
CA ARG A 74 -1.41 -5.90 -15.16
C ARG A 74 -1.73 -6.30 -16.60
N GLU A 75 -2.02 -5.32 -17.45
CA GLU A 75 -2.44 -5.53 -18.84
C GLU A 75 -1.51 -4.81 -19.84
N TYR A 76 -0.48 -4.13 -19.33
CA TYR A 76 0.41 -3.32 -20.15
C TYR A 76 1.19 -4.19 -21.15
N GLU A 77 1.05 -3.86 -22.44
CA GLU A 77 1.66 -4.62 -23.55
C GLU A 77 1.31 -6.12 -23.55
N LYS A 78 0.08 -6.46 -23.11
CA LYS A 78 -0.43 -7.85 -23.01
C LYS A 78 0.35 -8.72 -22.02
N ALA A 79 0.99 -8.10 -21.02
CA ALA A 79 1.66 -8.79 -19.94
C ALA A 79 1.32 -8.16 -18.59
N ASP A 80 1.40 -8.96 -17.53
CA ASP A 80 1.29 -8.49 -16.15
C ASP A 80 2.67 -8.14 -15.62
N TRP A 81 2.88 -6.87 -15.30
CA TRP A 81 4.16 -6.37 -14.76
C TRP A 81 4.18 -6.32 -13.23
N THR A 82 3.11 -6.77 -12.59
CA THR A 82 2.96 -6.81 -11.14
C THR A 82 3.39 -8.16 -10.56
N THR A 83 3.48 -8.24 -9.24
CA THR A 83 3.77 -9.48 -8.51
C THR A 83 2.52 -10.02 -7.82
N PRO A 84 2.51 -11.32 -7.44
CA PRO A 84 1.38 -11.92 -6.75
C PRO A 84 0.92 -11.13 -5.52
N ILE A 85 -0.39 -11.11 -5.30
CA ILE A 85 -0.97 -10.47 -4.11
C ILE A 85 -0.49 -11.20 -2.86
N ARG A 86 0.03 -10.45 -1.88
CA ARG A 86 0.48 -10.93 -0.57
C ARG A 86 -0.53 -10.60 0.54
N ASP A 87 -0.41 -11.29 1.66
CA ASP A 87 -1.23 -11.04 2.87
C ASP A 87 -0.34 -10.65 4.04
N GLN A 88 -0.57 -9.45 4.58
CA GLN A 88 0.15 -8.92 5.74
C GLN A 88 -0.29 -9.52 7.09
N GLY A 89 -1.30 -10.38 7.10
CA GLY A 89 -1.80 -11.02 8.31
C GLY A 89 -2.30 -10.00 9.33
N ASN A 90 -2.06 -10.24 10.62
CA ASN A 90 -2.53 -9.40 11.73
C ASN A 90 -1.51 -8.33 12.18
N CYS A 91 -0.75 -7.79 11.25
CA CYS A 91 0.30 -6.81 11.52
C CYS A 91 0.04 -5.49 10.80
N GLY A 92 0.40 -4.35 11.42
CA GLY A 92 0.33 -3.01 10.83
C GLY A 92 1.44 -2.73 9.82
N SER A 93 1.79 -3.70 8.99
CA SER A 93 2.94 -3.68 8.08
C SER A 93 2.61 -3.17 6.67
N CYS A 94 1.38 -2.72 6.41
CA CYS A 94 0.90 -2.30 5.07
C CYS A 94 1.82 -1.32 4.31
N VAL A 95 2.59 -0.50 5.03
CA VAL A 95 3.60 0.39 4.41
C VAL A 95 4.69 -0.43 3.72
N ALA A 96 5.22 -1.45 4.38
CA ALA A 96 6.25 -2.32 3.81
C ALA A 96 5.71 -3.07 2.58
N PHE A 97 4.51 -3.66 2.68
CA PHE A 97 3.84 -4.32 1.56
C PHE A 97 3.63 -3.38 0.36
N GLY A 98 3.12 -2.16 0.60
CA GLY A 98 2.92 -1.18 -0.47
C GLY A 98 4.23 -0.75 -1.14
N VAL A 99 5.32 -0.60 -0.36
CA VAL A 99 6.65 -0.25 -0.88
C VAL A 99 7.26 -1.43 -1.64
N VAL A 100 7.30 -2.62 -1.04
CA VAL A 100 7.88 -3.83 -1.64
C VAL A 100 7.18 -4.18 -2.96
N ALA A 101 5.84 -4.26 -2.98
CA ALA A 101 5.12 -4.54 -4.22
C ALA A 101 5.44 -3.50 -5.32
N THR A 102 5.59 -2.23 -4.94
CA THR A 102 6.01 -1.18 -5.89
C THR A 102 7.45 -1.39 -6.37
N MET A 103 8.37 -1.77 -5.49
CA MET A 103 9.77 -2.07 -5.85
C MET A 103 9.87 -3.25 -6.81
N GLU A 104 9.10 -4.32 -6.57
CA GLU A 104 9.10 -5.51 -7.42
C GLU A 104 8.53 -5.21 -8.81
N CYS A 105 7.43 -4.44 -8.89
CA CYS A 105 6.92 -3.97 -10.18
C CYS A 105 7.94 -3.12 -10.92
N GLN A 106 8.63 -2.21 -10.21
CA GLN A 106 9.70 -1.40 -10.79
C GLN A 106 10.87 -2.26 -11.28
N TRP A 107 11.21 -3.32 -10.55
CA TRP A 107 12.24 -4.28 -10.97
C TRP A 107 11.89 -4.95 -12.30
N ASN A 108 10.65 -5.42 -12.45
CA ASN A 108 10.16 -5.96 -13.72
C ASN A 108 10.27 -4.92 -14.86
N ILE A 109 9.78 -3.70 -14.62
CA ILE A 109 9.74 -2.60 -15.61
C ILE A 109 11.14 -2.17 -16.04
N GLN A 110 12.05 -1.93 -15.09
CA GLN A 110 13.41 -1.44 -15.38
C GLN A 110 14.26 -2.45 -16.14
N ASN A 111 14.01 -3.74 -15.93
CA ASN A 111 14.69 -4.81 -16.65
C ASN A 111 13.93 -5.23 -17.93
N ASN A 112 12.83 -4.55 -18.28
CA ASN A 112 11.99 -4.86 -19.42
C ASN A 112 11.58 -6.34 -19.48
N LYS A 113 11.23 -6.92 -18.32
CA LYS A 113 10.87 -8.32 -18.18
C LYS A 113 9.81 -8.49 -17.11
N SER A 114 8.58 -8.71 -17.56
CA SER A 114 7.37 -8.81 -16.74
C SER A 114 7.35 -9.98 -15.75
N ASN A 115 8.23 -10.97 -15.92
CA ASN A 115 8.24 -12.20 -15.11
C ASN A 115 9.54 -12.41 -14.32
N LEU A 116 10.29 -11.35 -14.00
CA LEU A 116 11.41 -11.49 -13.07
C LEU A 116 10.93 -11.86 -11.68
N ASN A 117 9.77 -11.32 -11.28
CA ASN A 117 9.06 -11.66 -10.04
C ASN A 117 10.02 -11.71 -8.86
N ALA A 118 10.74 -10.61 -8.64
CA ALA A 118 11.52 -10.45 -7.42
C ALA A 118 10.60 -10.71 -6.23
N ASP A 119 11.09 -11.49 -5.29
CA ASP A 119 10.37 -11.83 -4.06
C ASP A 119 11.11 -11.17 -2.91
N LEU A 120 10.78 -9.91 -2.63
CA LEU A 120 11.47 -9.08 -1.64
C LEU A 120 10.78 -9.20 -0.28
N SER A 121 11.56 -9.11 0.79
CA SER A 121 11.08 -9.31 2.15
C SER A 121 10.42 -8.06 2.72
N GLU A 122 9.11 -8.11 2.94
CA GLU A 122 8.43 -7.08 3.72
C GLU A 122 8.90 -7.05 5.17
N ALA A 123 9.28 -8.21 5.74
CA ALA A 123 9.80 -8.30 7.11
C ALA A 123 11.13 -7.55 7.24
N HIS A 124 12.02 -7.67 6.26
CA HIS A 124 13.29 -6.97 6.28
C HIS A 124 13.07 -5.46 6.25
N LEU A 125 12.28 -5.00 5.29
CA LEU A 125 11.98 -3.59 5.20
C LEU A 125 11.30 -3.09 6.50
N PHE A 126 10.30 -3.80 7.02
CA PHE A 126 9.54 -3.37 8.18
C PHE A 126 10.32 -3.43 9.51
N PHE A 127 10.89 -4.58 9.87
CA PHE A 127 11.49 -4.81 11.19
C PHE A 127 12.93 -4.31 11.30
N CYS A 128 13.68 -4.24 10.19
CA CYS A 128 15.02 -3.66 10.17
C CYS A 128 15.04 -2.18 9.77
N GLY A 129 14.00 -1.69 9.07
CA GLY A 129 13.88 -0.30 8.63
C GLY A 129 13.42 0.70 9.70
N GLY A 130 13.30 0.26 10.96
CA GLY A 130 12.93 1.13 12.08
C GLY A 130 11.43 1.40 12.18
N SER A 131 10.57 0.48 11.73
CA SER A 131 9.16 0.51 12.17
C SER A 131 9.07 0.32 13.68
N CYS A 132 7.94 0.71 14.27
CA CYS A 132 7.69 0.52 15.69
C CYS A 132 6.96 -0.81 15.98
N GLY A 133 7.02 -1.77 15.06
CA GLY A 133 6.34 -3.06 15.20
C GLY A 133 4.87 -3.03 14.77
N CYS A 134 4.25 -4.21 14.75
CA CYS A 134 2.95 -4.50 14.18
C CYS A 134 1.82 -3.67 14.78
N SER A 135 1.87 -3.37 16.08
CA SER A 135 0.80 -2.61 16.75
C SER A 135 0.85 -1.11 16.46
N PHE A 136 2.00 -0.60 16.01
CA PHE A 136 2.22 0.82 15.77
C PHE A 136 2.23 1.15 14.27
N GLY A 137 2.70 0.22 13.46
CA GLY A 137 2.85 0.41 12.02
C GLY A 137 3.99 1.35 11.68
N TRP A 138 3.87 2.08 10.57
CA TRP A 138 5.01 2.79 10.01
C TRP A 138 4.62 3.93 9.08
N TRP A 139 5.62 4.53 8.43
CA TRP A 139 5.46 5.64 7.51
C TRP A 139 6.31 5.46 6.25
N VAL A 140 5.74 5.83 5.11
CA VAL A 140 6.29 5.72 3.77
C VAL A 140 7.66 6.39 3.58
N PRO A 141 7.94 7.66 3.94
CA PRO A 141 9.25 8.28 3.71
C PRO A 141 10.39 7.55 4.42
N PRO A 142 10.33 7.21 5.72
CA PRO A 142 11.37 6.38 6.35
C PRO A 142 11.57 5.04 5.65
N ALA A 143 10.49 4.38 5.23
CA ALA A 143 10.59 3.11 4.49
C ALA A 143 11.30 3.27 3.14
N LEU A 144 10.95 4.32 2.38
CA LEU A 144 11.59 4.62 1.10
C LEU A 144 13.06 5.05 1.28
N THR A 145 13.37 5.85 2.30
CA THR A 145 14.76 6.22 2.64
C THR A 145 15.58 4.99 3.02
N TYR A 146 15.02 4.06 3.80
CA TYR A 146 15.72 2.80 4.11
C TYR A 146 15.98 1.97 2.84
N ALA A 147 14.97 1.81 1.99
CA ALA A 147 15.11 1.10 0.72
C ALA A 147 16.10 1.77 -0.25
N GLU A 148 16.28 3.09 -0.17
CA GLU A 148 17.27 3.86 -0.94
C GLU A 148 18.69 3.63 -0.39
N GLU A 149 18.87 3.75 0.92
CA GLU A 149 20.19 3.66 1.58
C GLU A 149 20.73 2.23 1.68
N HIS A 150 19.86 1.27 2.00
CA HIS A 150 20.22 -0.11 2.35
C HIS A 150 19.69 -1.14 1.35
N GLY A 151 18.53 -0.87 0.76
CA GLY A 151 17.81 -1.82 -0.08
C GLY A 151 16.99 -2.83 0.72
N VAL A 152 16.32 -3.71 -0.01
CA VAL A 152 15.46 -4.74 0.55
C VAL A 152 15.93 -6.09 0.04
N SER A 153 16.37 -6.97 0.94
CA SER A 153 16.71 -8.37 0.68
C SER A 153 15.49 -9.21 0.28
N THR A 154 15.74 -10.45 -0.12
CA THR A 154 14.68 -11.36 -0.58
C THR A 154 13.87 -11.95 0.57
N GLU A 155 12.64 -12.34 0.29
CA GLU A 155 11.74 -13.05 1.21
C GLU A 155 12.39 -14.33 1.74
N SER A 156 13.12 -15.06 0.89
CA SER A 156 13.90 -16.24 1.32
C SER A 156 15.01 -15.94 2.34
N CYS A 157 15.51 -14.70 2.41
CA CYS A 157 16.54 -14.29 3.36
C CYS A 157 15.94 -13.96 4.73
N PHE A 158 14.74 -13.38 4.75
CA PHE A 158 14.05 -13.04 5.98
C PHE A 158 12.53 -13.15 5.79
N PRO A 159 11.97 -14.35 5.93
CA PRO A 159 10.57 -14.61 5.61
C PRO A 159 9.60 -13.86 6.52
N TYR A 160 8.50 -13.37 5.95
CA TYR A 160 7.50 -12.60 6.65
C TYR A 160 6.70 -13.43 7.66
N GLN A 161 6.52 -12.87 8.86
CA GLN A 161 5.59 -13.36 9.88
C GLN A 161 4.77 -12.20 10.43
N ASP A 162 3.50 -12.43 10.74
CA ASP A 162 2.55 -11.39 11.11
C ASP A 162 2.56 -11.01 12.60
N HIS A 163 3.74 -11.08 13.21
CA HIS A 163 4.04 -10.66 14.58
C HIS A 163 5.39 -9.96 14.65
N ASP A 164 5.70 -9.32 15.77
CA ASP A 164 6.96 -8.58 15.92
C ASP A 164 8.16 -9.52 15.84
N MET A 165 9.04 -9.28 14.87
CA MET A 165 10.24 -10.08 14.64
C MET A 165 11.50 -9.28 15.01
N PRO A 166 12.50 -9.90 15.65
CA PRO A 166 13.82 -9.28 15.75
C PRO A 166 14.46 -9.16 14.37
N CYS A 167 15.22 -8.09 14.12
CA CYS A 167 15.93 -7.93 12.87
C CYS A 167 17.12 -8.91 12.78
N GLU A 168 16.88 -10.10 12.24
CA GLU A 168 17.86 -11.18 12.09
C GLU A 168 17.96 -11.61 10.63
N LEU A 169 18.84 -10.94 9.88
CA LEU A 169 19.01 -11.17 8.45
C LEU A 169 19.94 -12.35 8.15
N CYS A 170 19.69 -13.02 7.02
CA CYS A 170 20.58 -14.06 6.54
C CYS A 170 21.99 -13.50 6.19
N LYS A 171 23.00 -14.39 6.14
CA LYS A 171 24.36 -13.99 5.76
C LYS A 171 24.41 -13.39 4.35
N ASN A 172 25.14 -12.29 4.19
CA ASN A 172 25.30 -11.54 2.94
C ASN A 172 23.97 -11.06 2.33
N TRP A 173 23.01 -10.68 3.17
CA TRP A 173 21.70 -10.19 2.73
C TRP A 173 21.82 -9.01 1.77
N GLU A 174 22.86 -8.17 1.92
CA GLU A 174 23.15 -6.99 1.11
C GLU A 174 23.35 -7.34 -0.36
N LYS A 175 23.99 -8.49 -0.64
CA LYS A 175 24.23 -8.98 -2.01
C LYS A 175 22.95 -9.51 -2.68
N LYS A 176 21.90 -9.77 -1.88
CA LYS A 176 20.58 -10.23 -2.31
C LYS A 176 19.55 -9.10 -2.31
N SER A 177 19.98 -7.86 -2.02
CA SER A 177 19.08 -6.72 -1.89
C SER A 177 18.84 -6.00 -3.21
N VAL A 178 17.61 -5.55 -3.39
CA VAL A 178 17.23 -4.58 -4.43
C VAL A 178 17.12 -3.21 -3.78
N ARG A 179 17.76 -2.20 -4.37
CA ARG A 179 17.74 -0.80 -3.91
C ARG A 179 16.90 0.05 -4.83
N ILE A 180 16.22 1.04 -4.27
CA ILE A 180 15.69 2.14 -5.09
C ILE A 180 16.78 3.19 -5.27
N ASP A 181 16.86 3.80 -6.45
CA ASP A 181 17.81 4.89 -6.69
C ASP A 181 17.37 6.17 -5.97
N LYS A 182 16.12 6.59 -6.19
CA LYS A 182 15.52 7.79 -5.61
C LYS A 182 14.02 7.66 -5.48
N TRP A 183 13.45 8.42 -4.54
CA TRP A 183 12.00 8.59 -4.43
C TRP A 183 11.62 10.07 -4.31
N LYS A 184 10.35 10.36 -4.58
CA LYS A 184 9.77 11.68 -4.36
C LYS A 184 8.27 11.58 -4.09
N GLU A 185 7.76 12.52 -3.31
CA GLU A 185 6.32 12.62 -3.05
C GLU A 185 5.59 13.25 -4.26
N ILE A 186 4.42 12.70 -4.60
CA ILE A 186 3.56 13.21 -5.67
C ILE A 186 2.15 13.45 -5.12
N THR A 187 1.78 14.72 -4.99
CA THR A 187 0.50 15.10 -4.34
C THR A 187 -0.66 15.28 -5.33
N GLY A 188 -0.39 15.77 -6.55
CA GLY A 188 -1.44 16.10 -7.50
C GLY A 188 -1.93 14.90 -8.34
N VAL A 189 -3.24 14.80 -8.55
CA VAL A 189 -3.89 13.68 -9.28
C VAL A 189 -3.35 13.56 -10.71
N ALA A 190 -3.22 14.68 -11.44
CA ALA A 190 -2.70 14.65 -12.80
C ALA A 190 -1.23 14.18 -12.85
N GLN A 191 -0.40 14.60 -11.89
CA GLN A 191 0.97 14.12 -11.77
C GLN A 191 1.02 12.63 -11.41
N ARG A 192 0.17 12.16 -10.50
CA ARG A 192 0.08 10.73 -10.15
C ARG A 192 -0.30 9.88 -11.35
N LYS A 193 -1.37 10.23 -12.07
CA LYS A 193 -1.76 9.52 -13.30
C LYS A 193 -0.66 9.49 -14.35
N LYS A 194 -0.01 10.63 -14.57
CA LYS A 194 1.15 10.72 -15.49
C LYS A 194 2.30 9.83 -15.02
N SER A 195 2.62 9.83 -13.73
CA SER A 195 3.72 9.04 -13.21
C SER A 195 3.42 7.55 -13.26
N LEU A 196 2.19 7.14 -12.95
CA LEU A 196 1.73 5.76 -13.07
C LEU A 196 1.95 5.24 -14.50
N ALA A 197 1.40 5.96 -15.49
CA ALA A 197 1.47 5.54 -16.89
C ALA A 197 2.88 5.60 -17.49
N LYS A 198 3.77 6.49 -16.98
CA LYS A 198 5.10 6.68 -17.56
C LYS A 198 6.21 5.91 -16.84
N HIS A 199 6.09 5.74 -15.53
CA HIS A 199 7.19 5.29 -14.69
C HIS A 199 6.88 4.01 -13.92
N GLY A 200 5.64 3.54 -13.85
CA GLY A 200 5.31 2.34 -13.06
C GLY A 200 4.38 2.62 -11.88
N PRO A 201 4.05 1.56 -11.12
CA PRO A 201 3.22 1.65 -9.92
C PRO A 201 3.71 2.66 -8.88
N LEU A 202 2.76 3.13 -8.06
CA LEU A 202 3.00 4.16 -7.04
C LEU A 202 2.62 3.66 -5.66
N VAL A 203 3.46 3.90 -4.66
CA VAL A 203 3.04 3.75 -3.26
C VAL A 203 1.98 4.80 -2.94
N GLY A 204 0.82 4.36 -2.48
CA GLY A 204 -0.30 5.23 -2.12
C GLY A 204 -0.89 4.82 -0.77
N CYS A 205 -1.42 5.78 -0.02
CA CYS A 205 -2.11 5.49 1.23
C CYS A 205 -3.50 6.13 1.25
N MET A 206 -4.42 5.49 1.95
CA MET A 206 -5.83 5.87 2.05
C MET A 206 -6.36 5.66 3.47
N ASP A 207 -7.40 6.40 3.81
CA ASP A 207 -8.21 6.11 4.98
C ASP A 207 -9.12 4.91 4.70
N VAL A 208 -9.13 3.97 5.64
CA VAL A 208 -10.00 2.80 5.63
C VAL A 208 -11.13 3.02 6.62
N TYR A 209 -12.35 2.79 6.16
CA TYR A 209 -13.57 2.89 6.94
C TYR A 209 -14.19 1.52 7.17
N GLU A 210 -15.14 1.45 8.10
CA GLU A 210 -15.80 0.19 8.43
C GLU A 210 -16.46 -0.49 7.23
N ASP A 211 -17.15 0.25 6.37
CA ASP A 211 -17.83 -0.29 5.20
C ASP A 211 -16.86 -0.82 4.11
N PHE A 212 -15.63 -0.32 4.05
CA PHE A 212 -14.59 -0.84 3.16
C PHE A 212 -14.29 -2.33 3.39
N THR A 213 -14.45 -2.82 4.62
CA THR A 213 -14.24 -4.25 4.92
C THR A 213 -15.25 -5.15 4.21
N THR A 214 -16.32 -4.59 3.64
CA THR A 214 -17.35 -5.30 2.89
C THR A 214 -17.21 -5.15 1.38
N TYR A 215 -16.20 -4.43 0.89
CA TYR A 215 -16.00 -4.17 -0.53
C TYR A 215 -15.82 -5.47 -1.32
N THR A 216 -16.57 -5.63 -2.42
CA THR A 216 -16.43 -6.78 -3.34
C THR A 216 -16.27 -6.38 -4.81
N GLY A 217 -16.30 -5.09 -5.14
CA GLY A 217 -16.11 -4.63 -6.53
C GLY A 217 -16.61 -3.21 -6.80
N GLY A 218 -16.15 -2.64 -7.92
CA GLY A 218 -16.49 -1.30 -8.40
C GLY A 218 -15.51 -0.20 -7.92
N VAL A 219 -15.97 1.04 -7.88
CA VAL A 219 -15.18 2.21 -7.44
C VAL A 219 -15.62 2.61 -6.05
N TYR A 220 -14.86 2.17 -5.05
CA TYR A 220 -15.16 2.46 -3.65
C TYR A 220 -15.23 3.95 -3.36
N GLN A 221 -16.26 4.35 -2.61
CA GLN A 221 -16.40 5.64 -1.98
C GLN A 221 -17.09 5.43 -0.64
N HIS A 222 -16.58 6.06 0.43
CA HIS A 222 -17.11 5.92 1.78
C HIS A 222 -18.62 6.22 1.82
N ALA A 223 -19.40 5.21 2.19
CA ALA A 223 -20.85 5.27 2.32
C ALA A 223 -21.27 5.52 3.78
N THR A 224 -20.68 4.76 4.72
CA THR A 224 -21.07 4.77 6.13
C THR A 224 -19.99 4.17 7.05
N GLY A 225 -20.22 4.23 8.36
CA GLY A 225 -19.34 3.65 9.37
C GLY A 225 -18.11 4.51 9.66
N GLU A 226 -17.46 4.21 10.78
CA GLU A 226 -16.39 5.02 11.32
C GLU A 226 -15.07 4.84 10.56
N ARG A 227 -14.17 5.81 10.72
CA ARG A 227 -12.79 5.65 10.27
C ARG A 227 -12.08 4.63 11.16
N LEU A 228 -11.52 3.58 10.55
CA LEU A 228 -10.75 2.57 11.26
C LEU A 228 -9.28 2.94 11.41
N GLY A 229 -8.67 3.50 10.36
CA GLY A 229 -7.24 3.79 10.33
C GLY A 229 -6.75 4.10 8.93
N GLY A 230 -5.42 4.24 8.81
CA GLY A 230 -4.75 4.43 7.54
C GLY A 230 -4.16 3.13 7.00
N HIS A 231 -4.15 2.97 5.69
CA HIS A 231 -3.56 1.82 5.01
C HIS A 231 -2.80 2.23 3.76
N CYS A 232 -1.68 1.59 3.46
CA CYS A 232 -0.90 1.82 2.25
C CYS A 232 -0.97 0.62 1.31
N ILE A 233 -0.89 0.90 0.02
CA ILE A 233 -1.06 -0.02 -1.10
C ILE A 233 -0.06 0.36 -2.21
N SER A 234 0.13 -0.54 -3.16
CA SER A 234 0.66 -0.18 -4.48
C SER A 234 -0.49 0.14 -5.43
N ILE A 235 -0.43 1.29 -6.09
CA ILE A 235 -1.36 1.70 -7.14
C ILE A 235 -0.76 1.26 -8.48
N VAL A 236 -1.42 0.31 -9.16
CA VAL A 236 -1.00 -0.31 -10.42
C VAL A 236 -1.85 0.14 -11.61
#